data_AF-A0A9X6W2Z2-F1
#
_entry.id   AF-A0A9X6W2Z2-F1
#
_cell.length_a   1.000
_cell.length_b   1.000
_cell.length_c   1.000
_cell.angle_alpha   90.00
_cell.angle_beta   90.00
_cell.angle_gamma   90.00
#
_symmetry.space_group_name_H-M   'P 1'
#
loop_
_entity.id
_entity.type
_entity.pdbx_description
1 polymer ?
#
loop_
_entity_poly.entity_id
_entity_poly.type
_entity_poly.pdbx_seq_one_letter_code
_entity_poly.pdbx_strand_id
1 'polypeptide(L)'
;MINIVISKMSLKDKTYIKVFYVMNEHLIHIKVLEKKDDTYKSVSVESLGKTTALKLLTEPKDDVHVDPEELIDVYEYMDYAFEKAKSEIIHYVNKSDSLELLSFHEIGGKYFALIDDQNTPVHKIWEIGIDASGKFDRISPVPYSHIHVLTELLLPELLQYDKRVVLHVSDNIYLGIMKEGKDVVACIYSVKNNPTDDKNKMIFADGGFAFKETSEGFMRYTEFPEKIEKKIEKSSKTLMNFLIELFERK
;
A
#
# COMPACT_ATOMS: atom_id res chain seq x y z
N MET A 1 -0.83 6.24 12.78
CA MET A 1 -1.17 4.93 13.41
C MET A 1 -2.43 4.40 12.74
N ILE A 2 -2.48 3.11 12.38
CA ILE A 2 -3.69 2.47 11.86
C ILE A 2 -4.48 1.91 13.04
N ASN A 3 -5.75 2.27 13.13
CA ASN A 3 -6.70 1.68 14.06
C ASN A 3 -7.53 0.62 13.32
N ILE A 4 -7.78 -0.50 14.00
CA ILE A 4 -8.63 -1.57 13.51
C ILE A 4 -9.93 -1.56 14.30
N VAL A 5 -11.06 -1.47 13.61
CA VAL A 5 -12.40 -1.62 14.19
C VAL A 5 -13.03 -2.86 13.59
N ILE A 6 -13.56 -3.73 14.44
CA ILE A 6 -14.16 -5.00 14.01
C ILE A 6 -15.65 -4.95 14.34
N SER A 7 -16.48 -5.35 13.40
CA SER A 7 -17.92 -5.47 13.61
C SER A 7 -18.46 -6.78 13.05
N LYS A 8 -19.57 -7.24 13.62
CA LYS A 8 -20.27 -8.45 13.18
C LYS A 8 -21.59 -8.10 12.52
N MET A 9 -21.91 -8.81 11.45
CA MET A 9 -23.20 -8.71 10.77
C MET A 9 -23.69 -10.09 10.35
N SER A 10 -24.90 -10.46 10.77
CA SER A 10 -25.57 -11.67 10.31
C SER A 10 -26.56 -11.31 9.21
N LEU A 11 -26.42 -11.95 8.04
CA LEU A 11 -27.29 -11.74 6.90
C LEU A 11 -27.76 -13.10 6.36
N LYS A 12 -29.07 -13.37 6.54
CA LYS A 12 -29.66 -14.70 6.33
C LYS A 12 -28.94 -15.74 7.21
N ASP A 13 -28.49 -16.86 6.63
CA ASP A 13 -27.83 -17.97 7.33
C ASP A 13 -26.31 -17.82 7.39
N LYS A 14 -25.79 -16.62 7.08
CA LYS A 14 -24.34 -16.34 7.06
C LYS A 14 -23.99 -15.24 8.04
N THR A 15 -22.83 -15.39 8.65
CA THR A 15 -22.23 -14.40 9.54
C THR A 15 -21.00 -13.82 8.86
N TYR A 16 -20.94 -12.50 8.80
CA TYR A 16 -19.81 -11.76 8.26
C TYR A 16 -19.17 -10.92 9.36
N ILE A 17 -17.84 -10.84 9.31
CA ILE A 17 -17.04 -9.92 10.11
C ILE A 17 -16.50 -8.85 9.18
N LYS A 18 -16.68 -7.58 9.55
CA LYS A 18 -16.10 -6.44 8.85
C LYS A 18 -14.95 -5.91 9.68
N VAL A 19 -13.79 -5.84 9.07
CA VAL A 19 -12.57 -5.28 9.66
C VAL A 19 -12.27 -3.97 8.95
N PHE A 20 -12.53 -2.87 9.65
CA PHE A 20 -12.31 -1.51 9.17
C PHE A 20 -10.91 -1.07 9.58
N TYR A 21 -10.12 -0.66 8.60
CA TYR A 21 -8.82 -0.04 8.83
C TYR A 21 -8.98 1.46 8.72
N VAL A 22 -8.65 2.19 9.79
CA VAL A 22 -8.85 3.62 9.90
C VAL A 22 -7.51 4.28 10.19
N MET A 23 -7.16 5.31 9.41
CA MET A 23 -5.97 6.12 9.63
C MET A 23 -6.36 7.60 9.62
N ASN A 24 -5.96 8.34 10.66
CA ASN A 24 -6.26 9.77 10.81
C ASN A 24 -7.76 10.07 10.62
N GLU A 25 -8.63 9.29 11.28
CA GLU A 25 -10.10 9.38 11.19
C GLU A 25 -10.71 9.03 9.82
N HIS A 26 -9.89 8.65 8.84
CA HIS A 26 -10.34 8.22 7.53
C HIS A 26 -10.30 6.71 7.40
N LEU A 27 -11.40 6.13 6.92
CA LEU A 27 -11.45 4.73 6.52
C LEU A 27 -10.55 4.52 5.29
N ILE A 28 -9.50 3.72 5.43
CA ILE A 28 -8.57 3.41 4.33
C ILE A 28 -8.97 2.13 3.59
N HIS A 29 -9.55 1.15 4.30
CA HIS A 29 -9.98 -0.11 3.70
C HIS A 29 -10.98 -0.87 4.60
N ILE A 30 -11.82 -1.69 3.98
CA ILE A 30 -12.70 -2.64 4.67
C ILE A 30 -12.36 -4.05 4.16
N LYS A 31 -11.92 -4.93 5.07
CA LYS A 31 -11.79 -6.36 4.80
C LYS A 31 -13.05 -7.06 5.32
N VAL A 32 -13.64 -7.92 4.49
CA VAL A 32 -14.83 -8.69 4.87
C VAL A 32 -14.46 -10.15 4.99
N LEU A 33 -14.78 -10.76 6.12
CA LEU A 33 -14.61 -12.18 6.39
C LEU A 33 -15.99 -12.83 6.48
N GLU A 34 -16.15 -14.01 5.91
CA GLU A 34 -17.30 -14.90 6.16
C GLU A 34 -16.87 -15.92 7.21
N LYS A 35 -17.63 -16.02 8.31
CA LYS A 35 -17.46 -17.07 9.30
C LYS A 35 -18.02 -18.38 8.73
N LYS A 36 -17.21 -19.43 8.74
CA LYS A 36 -17.57 -20.79 8.32
C LYS A 36 -17.17 -21.75 9.43
N ASP A 37 -18.19 -22.31 10.10
CA ASP A 37 -18.01 -23.15 11.28
C ASP A 37 -17.11 -22.41 12.30
N ASP A 38 -15.99 -23.02 12.71
CA ASP A 38 -15.01 -22.46 13.65
C ASP A 38 -13.86 -21.73 12.93
N THR A 39 -14.06 -21.28 11.68
CA THR A 39 -13.01 -20.64 10.87
C THR A 39 -13.50 -19.40 10.13
N TYR A 40 -12.56 -18.62 9.59
CA TYR A 40 -12.83 -17.46 8.75
C TYR A 40 -12.30 -17.63 7.35
N LYS A 41 -12.97 -16.95 6.42
CA LYS A 41 -12.53 -16.84 5.03
C LYS A 41 -12.68 -15.40 4.55
N SER A 42 -11.63 -14.83 3.97
CA SER A 42 -11.70 -13.54 3.28
C SER A 42 -12.65 -13.62 2.09
N VAL A 43 -13.50 -12.60 1.92
CA VAL A 43 -14.47 -12.52 0.83
C VAL A 43 -14.34 -11.21 0.09
N SER A 44 -14.21 -11.28 -1.23
CA SER A 44 -14.34 -10.09 -2.08
C SER A 44 -15.79 -9.62 -2.08
N VAL A 45 -16.04 -8.38 -1.68
CA VAL A 45 -17.39 -7.80 -1.65
C VAL A 45 -18.04 -7.81 -3.05
N GLU A 46 -17.25 -7.66 -4.10
CA GLU A 46 -17.69 -7.72 -5.50
C GLU A 46 -18.30 -9.07 -5.86
N SER A 47 -17.87 -10.15 -5.17
CA SER A 47 -18.36 -11.51 -5.40
C SER A 47 -19.69 -11.82 -4.71
N LEU A 48 -20.14 -10.99 -3.75
CA LEU A 48 -21.32 -11.26 -2.92
C LEU A 48 -22.65 -10.89 -3.58
N GLY A 49 -22.61 -10.32 -4.79
CA GLY A 49 -23.77 -9.78 -5.51
C GLY A 49 -24.19 -8.41 -4.98
N LYS A 50 -24.70 -7.55 -5.88
CA LYS A 50 -24.93 -6.12 -5.63
C LYS A 50 -25.75 -5.84 -4.36
N THR A 51 -26.82 -6.60 -4.12
CA THR A 51 -27.71 -6.41 -2.96
C THR A 51 -27.01 -6.74 -1.64
N THR A 52 -26.30 -7.87 -1.57
CA THR A 52 -25.57 -8.29 -0.36
C THR A 52 -24.42 -7.33 -0.06
N ALA A 53 -23.65 -6.97 -1.09
CA ALA A 53 -22.56 -6.02 -1.01
C ALA A 53 -23.03 -4.66 -0.47
N LEU A 54 -24.13 -4.13 -1.01
CA LEU A 54 -24.72 -2.88 -0.54
C LEU A 54 -25.09 -2.97 0.94
N LYS A 55 -25.80 -4.03 1.35
CA LYS A 55 -26.19 -4.22 2.75
C LYS A 55 -25.00 -4.28 3.69
N LEU A 56 -23.97 -5.06 3.35
CA LEU A 56 -22.76 -5.18 4.16
C LEU A 56 -22.03 -3.83 4.34
N LEU A 57 -22.00 -3.00 3.30
CA LEU A 57 -21.27 -1.74 3.31
C LEU A 57 -22.08 -0.56 3.88
N THR A 58 -23.41 -0.61 3.85
CA THR A 58 -24.25 0.56 4.20
C THR A 58 -25.21 0.35 5.37
N GLU A 59 -25.52 -0.89 5.76
CA GLU A 59 -26.45 -1.09 6.87
C GLU A 59 -25.78 -0.74 8.22
N PRO A 60 -26.41 0.10 9.05
CA PRO A 60 -25.89 0.49 10.36
C PRO A 60 -26.10 -0.57 11.45
N LYS A 61 -26.73 -1.71 11.12
CA LYS A 61 -26.99 -2.83 12.04
C LYS A 61 -25.77 -3.72 12.21
N ASP A 62 -24.65 -3.09 12.49
CA ASP A 62 -23.47 -3.79 12.94
C ASP A 62 -23.59 -4.02 14.44
N ASP A 63 -23.50 -5.28 14.86
CA ASP A 63 -23.22 -5.56 16.25
C ASP A 63 -21.76 -5.19 16.48
N VAL A 64 -21.54 -4.03 17.10
CA VAL A 64 -20.20 -3.54 17.45
C VAL A 64 -19.61 -4.37 18.60
N HIS A 65 -20.46 -5.12 19.32
CA HIS A 65 -20.05 -6.08 20.34
C HIS A 65 -19.79 -7.44 19.71
N VAL A 66 -18.60 -7.59 19.13
CA VAL A 66 -18.04 -8.90 18.81
C VAL A 66 -17.53 -9.52 20.11
N ASP A 67 -17.89 -10.77 20.38
CA ASP A 67 -17.47 -11.47 21.60
C ASP A 67 -15.93 -11.53 21.67
N PRO A 68 -15.32 -11.41 22.87
CA PRO A 68 -13.86 -11.39 23.00
C PRO A 68 -13.16 -12.62 22.40
N GLU A 69 -13.76 -13.80 22.52
CA GLU A 69 -13.25 -15.03 21.91
C GLU A 69 -13.29 -14.92 20.37
N GLU A 70 -14.39 -14.40 19.82
CA GLU A 70 -14.54 -14.21 18.37
C GLU A 70 -13.56 -13.17 17.83
N LEU A 71 -13.24 -12.13 18.62
CA LEU A 71 -12.18 -11.17 18.29
C LEU A 71 -10.80 -11.84 18.24
N ILE A 72 -10.47 -12.69 19.22
CA ILE A 72 -9.21 -13.44 19.24
C ILE A 72 -9.11 -14.29 17.97
N ASP A 73 -10.15 -15.05 17.63
CA ASP A 73 -10.13 -15.91 16.44
C ASP A 73 -9.94 -15.09 15.15
N VAL A 74 -10.52 -13.89 15.07
CA VAL A 74 -10.35 -12.98 13.92
C VAL A 74 -8.91 -12.48 13.81
N TYR A 75 -8.29 -12.09 14.93
CA TYR A 75 -6.88 -11.67 14.95
C TYR A 75 -5.94 -12.83 14.59
N GLU A 76 -6.17 -14.02 15.15
CA GLU A 76 -5.39 -15.23 14.80
C GLU A 76 -5.51 -15.57 13.32
N TYR A 77 -6.71 -15.45 12.75
CA TYR A 77 -6.90 -15.61 11.31
C TYR A 77 -6.12 -14.58 10.49
N MET A 78 -6.11 -13.32 10.91
CA MET A 78 -5.37 -12.26 10.23
C MET A 78 -3.86 -12.51 10.25
N ASP A 79 -3.31 -12.89 11.41
CA ASP A 79 -1.89 -13.26 11.55
C ASP A 79 -1.53 -14.47 10.69
N TYR A 80 -2.38 -15.51 10.68
CA TYR A 80 -2.21 -16.66 9.81
C TYR A 80 -2.20 -16.26 8.33
N ALA A 81 -3.13 -15.39 7.91
CA ALA A 81 -3.22 -14.92 6.53
C ALA A 81 -2.00 -14.08 6.13
N PHE A 82 -1.47 -13.26 7.05
CA PHE A 82 -0.24 -12.49 6.84
C PHE A 82 0.97 -13.41 6.66
N GLU A 83 1.21 -14.35 7.57
CA GLU A 83 2.36 -15.26 7.50
C GLU A 83 2.29 -16.16 6.26
N LYS A 84 1.09 -16.60 5.88
CA LYS A 84 0.89 -17.35 4.63
C LYS A 84 1.24 -16.51 3.40
N ALA A 85 0.77 -15.26 3.34
CA ALA A 85 1.08 -14.35 2.24
C ALA A 85 2.59 -14.07 2.14
N LYS A 86 3.24 -13.86 3.29
CA LYS A 86 4.69 -13.66 3.41
C LYS A 86 5.47 -14.88 2.92
N SER A 87 5.08 -16.09 3.33
CA SER A 87 5.73 -17.33 2.87
C SER A 87 5.62 -17.51 1.36
N GLU A 88 4.45 -17.22 0.78
CA GLU A 88 4.24 -17.35 -0.66
C GLU A 88 5.07 -16.33 -1.47
N ILE A 89 5.17 -15.07 -1.02
CA ILE A 89 6.01 -14.07 -1.71
C ILE A 89 7.50 -14.41 -1.61
N ILE A 90 7.96 -14.92 -0.46
CA ILE A 90 9.35 -15.42 -0.33
C ILE A 90 9.59 -16.55 -1.33
N HIS A 91 8.65 -17.50 -1.44
CA HIS A 91 8.77 -18.59 -2.41
C HIS A 91 8.78 -18.09 -3.86
N TYR A 92 7.98 -17.06 -4.18
CA TYR A 92 8.00 -16.43 -5.50
C TYR A 92 9.33 -15.75 -5.81
N VAL A 93 9.83 -14.92 -4.89
CA VAL A 93 11.10 -14.17 -5.06
C VAL A 93 12.27 -15.12 -5.21
N ASN A 94 12.34 -16.17 -4.39
CA ASN A 94 13.41 -17.18 -4.43
C ASN A 94 13.46 -18.01 -5.73
N LYS A 95 12.48 -17.89 -6.63
CA LYS A 95 12.55 -18.51 -7.98
C LYS A 95 13.42 -17.74 -8.94
N SER A 96 13.82 -16.52 -8.61
CA SER A 96 14.64 -15.65 -9.46
C SER A 96 15.87 -15.18 -8.71
N ASP A 97 17.05 -15.51 -9.23
CA ASP A 97 18.33 -15.09 -8.63
C ASP A 97 18.54 -13.56 -8.67
N SER A 98 17.77 -12.85 -9.50
CA SER A 98 17.85 -11.39 -9.63
C SER A 98 16.92 -10.62 -8.69
N LEU A 99 16.09 -11.31 -7.90
CA LEU A 99 15.13 -10.69 -7.00
C LEU A 99 15.51 -10.96 -5.54
N GLU A 100 15.42 -9.94 -4.70
CA GLU A 100 15.60 -10.05 -3.24
C GLU A 100 14.43 -9.39 -2.52
N LEU A 101 13.82 -10.09 -1.56
CA LEU A 101 12.75 -9.52 -0.75
C LEU A 101 13.39 -8.71 0.39
N LEU A 102 13.21 -7.39 0.35
CA LEU A 102 13.74 -6.50 1.38
C LEU A 102 12.82 -6.45 2.60
N SER A 103 11.51 -6.29 2.37
CA SER A 103 10.51 -6.26 3.44
C SER A 103 9.10 -6.59 2.95
N PHE A 104 8.24 -6.97 3.88
CA PHE A 104 6.84 -7.33 3.64
C PHE A 104 5.95 -6.73 4.71
N HIS A 105 4.87 -6.07 4.27
CA HIS A 105 4.04 -5.21 5.11
C HIS A 105 2.55 -5.47 4.88
N GLU A 106 1.76 -5.47 5.96
CA GLU A 106 0.30 -5.34 5.86
C GLU A 106 -0.11 -3.92 6.21
N ILE A 107 -0.72 -3.22 5.25
CA ILE A 107 -1.18 -1.85 5.41
C ILE A 107 -2.64 -1.79 4.99
N GLY A 108 -3.50 -1.53 5.98
CA GLY A 108 -4.94 -1.45 5.75
C GLY A 108 -5.55 -2.78 5.29
N GLY A 109 -5.06 -3.93 5.75
CA GLY A 109 -5.61 -5.23 5.33
C GLY A 109 -5.16 -5.71 3.94
N LYS A 110 -4.27 -4.96 3.30
CA LYS A 110 -3.62 -5.29 2.04
C LYS A 110 -2.14 -5.55 2.27
N TYR A 111 -1.56 -6.40 1.45
CA TYR A 111 -0.17 -6.82 1.59
C TYR A 111 0.71 -6.15 0.55
N PHE A 112 1.90 -5.74 0.94
CA PHE A 112 2.86 -5.07 0.08
C PHE A 112 4.27 -5.64 0.29
N ALA A 113 5.00 -5.80 -0.79
CA ALA A 113 6.38 -6.28 -0.76
C ALA A 113 7.32 -5.22 -1.34
N LEU A 114 8.39 -4.90 -0.61
CA LEU A 114 9.53 -4.15 -1.13
C LEU A 114 10.56 -5.17 -1.63
N ILE A 115 10.86 -5.10 -2.93
CA ILE A 115 11.69 -6.08 -3.63
C ILE A 115 12.83 -5.32 -4.31
N ASP A 116 14.05 -5.77 -4.09
CA ASP A 116 15.17 -5.38 -4.94
C ASP A 116 15.18 -6.23 -6.21
N ASP A 117 15.31 -5.59 -7.36
CA ASP A 117 15.46 -6.28 -8.64
C ASP A 117 16.72 -5.78 -9.32
N GLN A 118 17.73 -6.65 -9.38
CA GLN A 118 19.05 -6.36 -9.92
C GLN A 118 19.03 -5.96 -11.40
N ASN A 119 17.94 -6.22 -12.12
CA ASN A 119 17.78 -5.80 -13.52
C ASN A 119 17.29 -4.34 -13.65
N THR A 120 16.84 -3.75 -12.55
CA THR A 120 16.33 -2.38 -12.49
C THR A 120 17.20 -1.52 -11.57
N PRO A 121 17.37 -0.22 -11.88
CA PRO A 121 18.23 0.65 -11.09
C PRO A 121 17.58 1.12 -9.78
N VAL A 122 16.39 0.63 -9.45
CA VAL A 122 15.55 1.09 -8.33
C VAL A 122 14.81 -0.09 -7.72
N HIS A 123 14.57 -0.03 -6.41
CA HIS A 123 13.72 -1.01 -5.74
C HIS A 123 12.27 -0.90 -6.19
N LYS A 124 11.53 -2.00 -6.06
CA LYS A 124 10.13 -2.13 -6.43
C LYS A 124 9.26 -2.25 -5.19
N ILE A 125 8.11 -1.60 -5.17
CA ILE A 125 7.06 -1.85 -4.18
C ILE A 125 5.78 -2.27 -4.91
N TRP A 126 5.24 -3.43 -4.56
CA TRP A 126 4.09 -4.02 -5.23
C TRP A 126 3.04 -4.49 -4.22
N GLU A 127 1.78 -4.46 -4.64
CA GLU A 127 0.66 -5.06 -3.91
C GLU A 127 0.65 -6.57 -4.14
N ILE A 128 0.54 -7.34 -3.06
CA ILE A 128 0.43 -8.79 -3.09
C ILE A 128 -1.03 -9.17 -2.92
N GLY A 129 -1.60 -9.75 -3.99
CA GLY A 129 -2.96 -10.25 -4.00
C GLY A 129 -3.03 -11.66 -3.43
N ILE A 130 -3.90 -11.83 -2.46
CA ILE A 130 -4.22 -13.11 -1.83
C ILE A 130 -5.67 -13.45 -2.15
N ASP A 131 -5.91 -14.66 -2.66
CA ASP A 131 -7.25 -15.11 -2.98
C ASP A 131 -8.09 -15.37 -1.72
N ALA A 132 -9.36 -15.70 -1.93
CA ALA A 132 -10.28 -16.00 -0.84
C ALA A 132 -9.87 -17.26 -0.03
N SER A 133 -8.99 -18.13 -0.55
CA SER A 133 -8.44 -19.30 0.15
C SER A 133 -7.15 -18.99 0.93
N GLY A 134 -6.73 -17.73 0.92
CA GLY A 134 -5.49 -17.29 1.54
C GLY A 134 -4.24 -17.66 0.74
N LYS A 135 -4.37 -18.05 -0.54
CA LYS A 135 -3.21 -18.35 -1.40
C LYS A 135 -2.79 -17.13 -2.20
N PHE A 136 -1.51 -17.05 -2.50
CA PHE A 136 -1.01 -16.08 -3.46
C PHE A 136 -1.71 -16.24 -4.81
N ASP A 137 -2.23 -15.12 -5.28
CA ASP A 137 -2.97 -15.02 -6.54
C ASP A 137 -2.17 -14.21 -7.55
N ARG A 138 -1.70 -13.02 -7.13
CA ARG A 138 -1.08 -12.06 -8.03
C ARG A 138 -0.09 -11.14 -7.33
N ILE A 139 0.79 -10.55 -8.12
CA ILE A 139 1.48 -9.31 -7.78
C ILE A 139 0.91 -8.22 -8.69
N SER A 140 0.45 -7.12 -8.12
CA SER A 140 -0.08 -5.98 -8.85
C SER A 140 0.66 -4.69 -8.49
N PRO A 141 0.64 -3.70 -9.39
CA PRO A 141 1.04 -2.35 -9.05
C PRO A 141 0.34 -1.83 -7.79
N VAL A 142 1.02 -0.93 -7.08
CA VAL A 142 0.41 -0.21 -5.97
C VAL A 142 -0.73 0.67 -6.51
N PRO A 143 -1.96 0.55 -5.98
CA PRO A 143 -3.04 1.44 -6.35
C PRO A 143 -2.67 2.89 -6.03
N TYR A 144 -2.88 3.82 -6.98
CA TYR A 144 -2.54 5.24 -6.81
C TYR A 144 -3.15 5.84 -5.53
N SER A 145 -4.37 5.43 -5.18
CA SER A 145 -5.07 5.84 -3.96
C SER A 145 -4.37 5.41 -2.66
N HIS A 146 -3.50 4.41 -2.69
CA HIS A 146 -2.80 3.90 -1.51
C HIS A 146 -1.35 4.39 -1.41
N ILE A 147 -0.79 4.98 -2.46
CA ILE A 147 0.61 5.44 -2.50
C ILE A 147 0.93 6.34 -1.30
N HIS A 148 0.08 7.31 -0.99
CA HIS A 148 0.35 8.25 0.11
C HIS A 148 0.34 7.59 1.49
N VAL A 149 -0.59 6.65 1.74
CA VAL A 149 -0.69 5.89 3.00
C VAL A 149 0.54 4.99 3.16
N LEU A 150 0.88 4.26 2.10
CA LEU A 150 2.08 3.42 2.06
C LEU A 150 3.33 4.23 2.33
N THR A 151 3.47 5.37 1.65
CA THR A 151 4.61 6.26 1.83
C THR A 151 4.70 6.68 3.29
N GLU A 152 3.63 7.22 3.88
CA GLU A 152 3.61 7.71 5.27
C GLU A 152 4.12 6.67 6.27
N LEU A 153 3.64 5.44 6.14
CA LEU A 153 3.94 4.35 7.08
C LEU A 153 5.34 3.77 6.87
N LEU A 154 5.82 3.73 5.63
CA LEU A 154 7.12 3.16 5.28
C LEU A 154 8.24 4.21 5.32
N LEU A 155 7.94 5.51 5.45
CA LEU A 155 8.96 6.57 5.48
C LEU A 155 10.13 6.30 6.45
N PRO A 156 9.93 5.82 7.69
CA PRO A 156 11.04 5.51 8.60
C PRO A 156 12.00 4.47 8.04
N GLU A 157 11.48 3.43 7.38
CA GLU A 157 12.25 2.36 6.78
C GLU A 157 12.93 2.84 5.49
N LEU A 158 12.19 3.50 4.61
CA LEU A 158 12.69 3.99 3.32
C LEU A 158 13.82 5.00 3.50
N LEU A 159 13.74 5.87 4.50
CA LEU A 159 14.72 6.93 4.75
C LEU A 159 15.82 6.55 5.75
N GLN A 160 15.90 5.27 6.16
CA GLN A 160 16.88 4.80 7.14
C GLN A 160 18.33 4.94 6.63
N TYR A 161 18.53 4.73 5.32
CA TYR A 161 19.87 4.66 4.71
C TYR A 161 20.19 5.83 3.78
N ASP A 162 19.18 6.38 3.10
CA ASP A 162 19.36 7.52 2.18
C ASP A 162 18.31 8.61 2.48
N LYS A 163 18.73 9.86 2.28
CA LYS A 163 17.83 11.01 2.32
C LYS A 163 17.00 11.14 1.04
N ARG A 164 17.29 10.35 0.00
CA ARG A 164 16.55 10.28 -1.25
C ARG A 164 16.34 8.84 -1.66
N VAL A 165 15.13 8.50 -2.06
CA VAL A 165 14.76 7.16 -2.53
C VAL A 165 13.91 7.30 -3.78
N VAL A 166 14.07 6.37 -4.72
CA VAL A 166 13.14 6.20 -5.84
C VAL A 166 12.66 4.76 -5.83
N LEU A 167 11.35 4.57 -5.85
CA LEU A 167 10.70 3.27 -5.93
C LEU A 167 9.94 3.14 -7.24
N HIS A 168 9.97 1.97 -7.85
CA HIS A 168 9.07 1.60 -8.93
C HIS A 168 7.77 1.02 -8.35
N VAL A 169 6.64 1.67 -8.62
CA VAL A 169 5.35 1.35 -7.97
C VAL A 169 4.30 0.77 -8.91
N SER A 170 4.45 1.01 -10.22
CA SER A 170 3.61 0.49 -11.31
C SER A 170 4.38 0.59 -12.62
N ASP A 171 3.92 -0.07 -13.67
CA ASP A 171 4.46 0.09 -15.03
C ASP A 171 4.63 1.57 -15.38
N ASN A 172 5.89 1.96 -15.56
CA ASN A 172 6.32 3.32 -15.86
C ASN A 172 5.98 4.38 -14.79
N ILE A 173 5.53 4.00 -13.60
CA ILE A 173 5.28 4.91 -12.49
C ILE A 173 6.33 4.74 -11.40
N TYR A 174 6.90 5.86 -10.98
CA TYR A 174 7.93 5.92 -9.96
C TYR A 174 7.52 6.87 -8.84
N LEU A 175 7.85 6.50 -7.61
CA LEU A 175 7.70 7.33 -6.43
C LEU A 175 9.10 7.81 -5.99
N GLY A 176 9.37 9.09 -6.14
CA GLY A 176 10.56 9.72 -5.57
C GLY A 176 10.25 10.28 -4.19
N ILE A 177 11.13 10.06 -3.22
CA ILE A 177 11.01 10.54 -1.83
C ILE A 177 12.30 11.25 -1.47
N MET A 178 12.22 12.41 -0.82
CA MET A 178 13.37 13.22 -0.41
C MET A 178 13.15 13.88 0.95
N LYS A 179 14.09 13.72 1.89
CA LYS A 179 14.09 14.40 3.19
C LYS A 179 14.85 15.73 3.13
N GLU A 180 14.15 16.82 3.43
CA GLU A 180 14.69 18.19 3.50
C GLU A 180 14.51 18.82 4.90
N GLY A 181 15.48 18.57 5.77
CA GLY A 181 15.40 18.97 7.17
C GLY A 181 14.37 18.14 7.93
N LYS A 182 13.33 18.78 8.46
CA LYS A 182 12.21 18.12 9.15
C LYS A 182 11.04 17.74 8.23
N ASP A 183 11.10 18.14 6.97
CA ASP A 183 10.05 17.84 6.00
C ASP A 183 10.54 16.71 5.08
N VAL A 184 9.60 15.86 4.66
CA VAL A 184 9.81 14.86 3.62
C VAL A 184 8.89 15.20 2.47
N VAL A 185 9.41 15.21 1.25
CA VAL A 185 8.64 15.41 0.02
C VAL A 185 8.62 14.10 -0.74
N ALA A 186 7.45 13.75 -1.27
CA ALA A 186 7.27 12.63 -2.17
C ALA A 186 6.60 13.11 -3.47
N CYS A 187 7.09 12.63 -4.60
CA CYS A 187 6.61 12.99 -5.93
C CYS A 187 6.37 11.73 -6.76
N ILE A 188 5.26 11.69 -7.47
CA ILE A 188 4.89 10.60 -8.36
C ILE A 188 5.26 11.01 -9.79
N TYR A 189 5.94 10.11 -10.49
CA TYR A 189 6.41 10.32 -11.85
C TYR A 189 5.89 9.25 -12.79
N SER A 190 5.38 9.66 -13.94
CA SER A 190 5.09 8.78 -15.08
C SER A 190 6.18 8.88 -16.13
N VAL A 191 6.54 7.75 -16.71
CA VAL A 191 7.38 7.67 -17.90
C VAL A 191 6.49 7.30 -19.08
N LYS A 192 6.37 8.18 -20.07
CA LYS A 192 5.62 7.86 -21.29
C LYS A 192 6.61 7.58 -22.41
N ASN A 193 6.39 6.46 -23.10
CA ASN A 193 7.08 6.18 -24.36
C ASN A 193 6.48 7.11 -25.42
N ASN A 194 7.31 7.94 -26.03
CA ASN A 194 6.90 8.69 -27.21
C ASN A 194 7.02 7.76 -28.43
N PRO A 195 5.93 7.34 -29.09
CA PRO A 195 5.99 6.39 -30.20
C PRO A 195 6.72 6.92 -31.44
N THR A 196 7.06 8.22 -31.49
CA THR A 196 7.80 8.82 -32.60
C THR A 196 9.28 9.11 -32.30
N ASP A 197 9.77 8.78 -31.11
CA ASP A 197 11.15 9.08 -30.71
C ASP A 197 11.69 7.97 -29.80
N ASP A 198 12.33 6.96 -30.40
CA ASP A 198 12.90 5.78 -29.71
C ASP A 198 13.95 6.12 -28.64
N LYS A 199 14.36 7.40 -28.54
CA LYS A 199 15.42 7.86 -27.62
C LYS A 199 14.94 8.76 -26.49
N ASN A 200 13.68 9.21 -26.46
CA ASN A 200 13.21 10.14 -25.43
C ASN A 200 11.98 9.60 -24.69
N LYS A 201 12.23 8.73 -23.70
CA LYS A 201 11.27 8.48 -22.63
C LYS A 201 11.00 9.81 -21.92
N MET A 202 9.79 10.34 -22.07
CA MET A 202 9.42 11.60 -21.40
C MET A 202 8.96 11.30 -19.98
N ILE A 203 9.59 11.94 -19.00
CA ILE A 203 9.23 11.84 -17.59
C ILE A 203 8.34 13.02 -17.21
N PHE A 204 7.22 12.74 -16.56
CA PHE A 204 6.25 13.73 -16.10
C PHE A 204 6.07 13.60 -14.60
N ALA A 205 6.00 14.72 -13.88
CA ALA A 205 5.55 14.73 -12.50
C ALA A 205 4.02 14.79 -12.49
N ASP A 206 3.36 13.75 -11.97
CA ASP A 206 1.89 13.65 -11.93
C ASP A 206 1.30 14.20 -10.63
N GLY A 207 2.13 14.36 -9.61
CA GLY A 207 1.72 14.92 -8.33
C GLY A 207 2.81 14.87 -7.29
N GLY A 208 2.61 15.64 -6.22
CA GLY A 208 3.51 15.66 -5.06
C GLY A 208 2.74 15.82 -3.78
N PHE A 209 3.28 15.25 -2.71
CA PHE A 209 2.80 15.42 -1.35
C PHE A 209 3.97 15.50 -0.39
N ALA A 210 3.71 15.99 0.82
CA ALA A 210 4.75 16.19 1.81
C ALA A 210 4.32 15.68 3.18
N PHE A 211 5.30 15.40 4.02
CA PHE A 211 5.15 14.97 5.38
C PHE A 211 6.01 15.82 6.30
N LYS A 212 5.54 16.00 7.52
CA LYS A 212 6.28 16.61 8.61
C LYS A 212 6.73 15.52 9.56
N GLU A 213 8.00 15.54 9.95
CA GLU A 213 8.51 14.72 11.03
C GLU A 213 8.01 15.24 12.39
N THR A 214 7.39 14.36 13.16
CA THR A 214 6.84 14.59 14.50
C THR A 214 7.44 13.59 15.50
N SER A 215 7.15 13.75 16.78
CA SER A 215 7.57 12.79 17.82
C SER A 215 6.91 11.42 17.67
N GLU A 216 5.77 11.34 16.99
CA GLU A 216 4.99 10.11 16.81
C GLU A 216 5.22 9.45 15.44
N GLY A 217 6.16 10.00 14.65
CA GLY A 217 6.44 9.57 13.28
C GLY A 217 6.19 10.68 12.27
N PHE A 218 5.89 10.30 11.03
CA PHE A 218 5.62 11.24 9.94
C PHE A 218 4.13 11.50 9.80
N MET A 219 3.76 12.77 9.61
CA MET A 219 2.38 13.20 9.42
C MET A 219 2.25 13.93 8.09
N ARG A 220 1.29 13.54 7.25
CA ARG A 220 1.08 14.17 5.95
C ARG A 220 0.54 15.59 6.08
N TYR A 221 1.09 16.51 5.29
CA TYR A 221 0.46 17.81 5.06
C TYR A 221 -0.82 17.63 4.23
N THR A 222 -1.97 18.00 4.80
CA THR A 222 -3.27 17.98 4.09
C THR A 222 -3.46 19.22 3.22
N GLU A 223 -2.81 20.31 3.59
CA GLU A 223 -2.73 21.56 2.83
C GLU A 223 -1.25 21.98 2.77
N PHE A 224 -0.82 22.55 1.64
CA PHE A 224 0.56 22.98 1.47
C PHE A 224 0.70 24.48 1.74
N PRO A 225 1.37 24.89 2.83
CA PRO A 225 1.85 26.26 2.93
C PRO A 225 2.78 26.59 1.75
N GLU A 226 2.82 27.85 1.30
CA GLU A 226 3.67 28.31 0.18
C GLU A 226 5.14 27.84 0.29
N LYS A 227 5.67 27.81 1.51
CA LYS A 227 7.03 27.31 1.78
C LYS A 227 7.18 25.83 1.45
N ILE A 228 6.17 25.01 1.73
CA ILE A 228 6.14 23.58 1.39
C ILE A 228 5.91 23.39 -0.11
N GLU A 229 5.05 24.18 -0.74
CA GLU A 229 4.86 24.12 -2.20
C GLU A 229 6.17 24.37 -2.96
N LYS A 230 6.91 25.41 -2.57
CA LYS A 230 8.24 25.69 -3.14
C LYS A 230 9.24 24.56 -2.92
N LYS A 231 9.18 23.89 -1.77
CA LYS A 231 9.99 22.69 -1.51
C LYS A 231 9.56 21.54 -2.42
N ILE A 232 8.27 21.28 -2.55
CA ILE A 232 7.74 20.24 -3.43
C ILE A 232 8.20 20.48 -4.87
N GLU A 233 8.09 21.71 -5.37
CA GLU A 233 8.56 22.06 -6.72
C GLU A 233 10.08 21.81 -6.88
N LYS A 234 10.87 22.26 -5.91
CA LYS A 234 12.33 22.10 -5.92
C LYS A 234 12.76 20.63 -5.84
N SER A 235 12.21 19.88 -4.88
CA SER A 235 12.48 18.45 -4.72
C SER A 235 11.97 17.67 -5.94
N SER A 236 10.83 18.07 -6.52
CA SER A 236 10.30 17.46 -7.73
C SER A 236 11.28 17.57 -8.90
N LYS A 237 11.85 18.76 -9.13
CA LYS A 237 12.91 18.97 -10.14
C LYS A 237 14.15 18.13 -9.84
N THR A 238 14.57 18.08 -8.57
CA THR A 238 15.77 17.34 -8.14
C THR A 238 15.62 15.83 -8.35
N LEU A 239 14.47 15.27 -7.94
CA LEU A 239 14.14 13.86 -8.09
C LEU A 239 13.89 13.48 -9.56
N MET A 240 13.29 14.38 -10.35
CA MET A 240 13.13 14.17 -11.79
C MET A 240 14.49 14.08 -12.48
N ASN A 241 15.42 14.99 -12.19
CA ASN A 241 16.78 14.92 -12.73
C ASN A 241 17.49 13.64 -12.33
N PHE A 242 17.36 13.23 -11.06
CA PHE A 242 17.92 11.97 -10.59
C PHE A 242 17.34 10.77 -11.35
N LEU A 243 16.02 10.76 -11.61
CA LEU A 243 15.37 9.70 -12.37
C LEU A 243 15.82 9.68 -13.85
N ILE A 244 16.01 10.85 -14.47
CA ILE A 244 16.59 10.97 -15.81
C ILE A 244 17.99 10.36 -15.84
N GLU A 245 18.87 10.77 -14.91
CA GLU A 245 20.23 10.23 -14.81
C GLU A 245 20.23 8.70 -14.62
N LEU A 246 19.31 8.16 -13.82
CA LEU A 246 19.18 6.71 -13.63
C LEU A 246 18.81 5.98 -14.93
N PHE A 247 18.00 6.58 -15.80
CA PHE A 247 17.63 5.98 -17.08
C PHE A 247 18.69 6.16 -18.17
N GLU A 248 19.49 7.24 -18.12
CA GLU A 248 20.57 7.49 -19.08
C GLU A 248 21.83 6.64 -18.82
N ARG A 249 22.01 6.12 -17.60
CA ARG A 249 23.15 5.27 -17.22
C ARG A 249 23.05 3.80 -17.69
N LYS A 250 22.05 3.46 -18.52
CA LYS A 250 21.84 2.09 -19.05
C LYS A 250 22.42 1.91 -20.45
#